data_AF-A0A392TZ34-F1
#
_entry.id   AF-A0A392TZ34-F1
#
_cell.length_a   1.000
_cell.length_b   1.000
_cell.length_c   1.000
_cell.angle_alpha   90.00
_cell.angle_beta   90.00
_cell.angle_gamma   90.00
#
_symmetry.space_group_name_H-M   'P 1'
#
loop_
_entity.id
_entity.type
_entity.pdbx_description
1 polymer ?
#
loop_
_entity_poly.entity_id
_entity_poly.type
_entity_poly.pdbx_seq_one_letter_code
_entity_poly.pdbx_strand_id
1 'polypeptide(L)'
;MTPRLKLDVPRFDGTNPHGWIFKISQFFEYHRTPEEDRITVASFYLDGAALAWYQWMYRNGQIVSWNQFLLALELRFAPTA
;
A
#
# COMPACT_ATOMS: atom_id res chain seq x y z
N MET A 1 -25.07 14.26 -9.17
CA MET A 1 -23.93 13.32 -9.03
C MET A 1 -22.71 14.14 -8.69
N THR A 2 -22.19 14.03 -7.46
CA THR A 2 -20.96 14.73 -7.07
C THR A 2 -19.80 14.15 -7.88
N PRO A 3 -18.98 14.97 -8.58
CA PRO A 3 -17.82 14.43 -9.27
C PRO A 3 -16.92 13.76 -8.24
N ARG A 4 -16.71 12.45 -8.39
CA ARG A 4 -15.68 11.74 -7.62
C ARG A 4 -14.35 12.33 -8.05
N LEU A 5 -13.62 12.90 -7.09
CA LEU A 5 -12.29 13.42 -7.34
C LEU A 5 -11.44 12.25 -7.85
N LYS A 6 -10.82 12.40 -9.03
CA LYS A 6 -9.90 11.40 -9.54
C LYS A 6 -8.59 11.56 -8.78
N LEU A 7 -8.46 10.87 -7.66
CA LEU A 7 -7.24 10.87 -6.85
C LEU A 7 -6.24 9.93 -7.52
N ASP A 8 -5.14 10.49 -8.04
CA ASP A 8 -4.01 9.69 -8.47
C ASP A 8 -3.28 9.15 -7.24
N VAL A 9 -3.31 7.83 -7.08
CA VAL A 9 -2.53 7.13 -6.08
C VAL A 9 -1.10 7.02 -6.60
N PRO A 10 -0.09 7.52 -5.86
CA PRO A 10 1.30 7.39 -6.28
C PRO A 10 1.71 5.92 -6.31
N ARG A 11 2.50 5.54 -7.33
CA ARG A 11 3.20 4.25 -7.30
C ARG A 11 4.28 4.28 -6.22
N PHE A 12 4.59 3.13 -5.65
CA PHE A 12 5.56 2.96 -4.59
C PHE A 12 6.67 2.01 -5.03
N ASP A 13 7.88 2.55 -5.13
CA ASP A 13 9.10 1.82 -5.47
C ASP A 13 9.96 1.48 -4.25
N GLY A 14 9.53 1.90 -3.05
CA GLY A 14 10.29 1.82 -1.81
C GLY A 14 10.68 3.19 -1.24
N THR A 15 10.48 4.28 -1.98
CA THR A 15 10.81 5.63 -1.50
C THR A 15 9.67 6.27 -0.71
N ASN A 16 10.02 6.96 0.38
CA ASN A 16 9.07 7.69 1.23
C ASN A 16 7.84 6.84 1.68
N PRO A 17 8.05 5.74 2.44
CA PRO A 17 6.98 4.84 2.86
C PRO A 17 5.88 5.57 3.65
N HIS A 18 6.22 6.48 4.58
CA HIS A 18 5.22 7.21 5.35
C HIS A 18 4.29 8.04 4.46
N GLY A 19 4.85 8.75 3.46
CA GLY A 19 4.06 9.53 2.52
C GLY A 19 3.15 8.68 1.64
N TRP A 20 3.62 7.49 1.23
CA TRP A 20 2.80 6.56 0.46
C TRP A 20 1.68 5.94 1.31
N ILE A 21 2.01 5.44 2.52
CA ILE A 21 1.06 4.88 3.48
C ILE A 21 -0.07 5.87 3.78
N PHE A 22 0.28 7.13 4.02
CA PHE A 22 -0.71 8.18 4.27
C PHE A 22 -1.68 8.34 3.09
N LYS A 23 -1.15 8.48 1.87
CA LYS A 23 -1.97 8.69 0.66
C LYS A 23 -2.85 7.50 0.31
N ILE A 24 -2.32 6.27 0.36
CA ILE A 24 -3.13 5.07 0.05
C ILE A 24 -4.23 4.85 1.08
N SER A 25 -3.98 5.18 2.36
CA SER A 25 -4.98 5.09 3.42
C SER A 25 -6.12 6.10 3.21
N GLN A 26 -5.79 7.37 2.90
CA GLN A 26 -6.77 8.39 2.54
C GLN A 26 -7.59 8.01 1.30
N PHE A 27 -6.95 7.42 0.29
CA PHE A 27 -7.64 6.92 -0.90
C PHE A 27 -8.70 5.86 -0.55
N PHE A 28 -8.35 4.88 0.30
CA PHE A 28 -9.28 3.83 0.73
C PHE A 28 -10.40 4.34 1.62
N GLU A 29 -10.11 5.31 2.51
CA GLU A 29 -11.13 5.97 3.33
C GLU A 29 -12.14 6.73 2.44
N TYR A 30 -11.66 7.53 1.50
CA TYR A 30 -12.51 8.31 0.60
C TYR A 30 -13.41 7.42 -0.28
N HIS A 31 -12.85 6.33 -0.80
CA HIS A 31 -13.59 5.39 -1.64
C HIS A 31 -14.40 4.35 -0.85
N ARG A 32 -14.29 4.33 0.49
CA ARG A 32 -14.86 3.31 1.37
C ARG A 32 -14.47 1.90 0.92
N THR A 33 -13.22 1.71 0.56
CA THR A 33 -12.70 0.42 0.10
C THR A 33 -12.74 -0.59 1.25
N PRO A 34 -13.43 -1.74 1.08
CA PRO A 34 -13.44 -2.83 2.06
C PRO A 34 -12.04 -3.28 2.43
N GLU A 35 -11.81 -3.61 3.70
CA GLU A 35 -10.46 -3.96 4.19
C GLU A 35 -9.85 -5.16 3.46
N GLU A 36 -10.68 -6.17 3.15
CA GLU A 36 -10.32 -7.36 2.38
C GLU A 36 -9.78 -7.05 0.97
N ASP A 37 -10.22 -5.94 0.37
CA ASP A 37 -9.77 -5.53 -0.97
C ASP A 37 -8.49 -4.70 -0.94
N ARG A 38 -8.17 -4.05 0.19
CA ARG A 38 -7.12 -3.03 0.28
C ARG A 38 -5.76 -3.54 -0.13
N ILE A 39 -5.38 -4.74 0.31
CA ILE A 39 -4.09 -5.35 -0.01
C ILE A 39 -3.99 -5.60 -1.53
N THR A 40 -5.03 -6.22 -2.10
CA THR A 40 -5.10 -6.49 -3.54
C THR A 40 -5.01 -5.19 -4.34
N VAL A 41 -5.77 -4.17 -3.97
CA VAL A 41 -5.74 -2.88 -4.67
C VAL A 41 -4.39 -2.18 -4.52
N ALA A 42 -3.83 -2.16 -3.30
CA ALA A 42 -2.52 -1.56 -3.03
C ALA A 42 -1.41 -2.22 -3.86
N SER A 43 -1.50 -3.53 -4.10
CA SER A 43 -0.50 -4.27 -4.87
C SER A 43 -0.33 -3.77 -6.31
N PHE A 44 -1.37 -3.21 -6.93
CA PHE A 44 -1.29 -2.63 -8.29
C PHE A 44 -0.46 -1.35 -8.36
N TYR A 45 -0.22 -0.71 -7.21
CA TYR A 45 0.57 0.52 -7.10
C TYR A 45 2.00 0.26 -6.61
N LEU A 46 2.41 -1.00 -6.44
CA LEU A 46 3.78 -1.35 -6.07
C LEU A 46 4.64 -1.53 -7.32
N ASP A 47 5.86 -1.01 -7.27
CA ASP A 47 6.87 -1.12 -8.32
C ASP A 47 8.22 -1.58 -7.77
N GLY A 48 9.10 -2.00 -8.69
CA GLY A 48 10.50 -2.25 -8.40
C GLY A 48 10.73 -3.14 -7.18
N ALA A 49 11.52 -2.65 -6.23
CA ALA A 49 11.87 -3.39 -5.02
C ALA A 49 10.66 -3.65 -4.11
N ALA A 50 9.69 -2.73 -4.05
CA ALA A 50 8.47 -2.91 -3.26
C ALA A 50 7.58 -4.02 -3.83
N LEU A 51 7.42 -4.08 -5.15
CA LEU A 51 6.65 -5.15 -5.80
C LEU A 51 7.31 -6.53 -5.59
N ALA A 52 8.63 -6.62 -5.77
CA ALA A 52 9.37 -7.87 -5.57
C ALA A 52 9.24 -8.38 -4.13
N TRP A 53 9.32 -7.48 -3.14
CA TRP A 53 9.13 -7.79 -1.73
C TRP A 53 7.69 -8.26 -1.44
N TYR A 54 6.68 -7.57 -1.97
CA TYR A 54 5.28 -7.96 -1.82
C TYR A 54 5.02 -9.36 -2.39
N GLN A 55 5.54 -9.66 -3.58
CA GLN A 55 5.41 -10.98 -4.20
C GLN A 55 6.00 -12.08 -3.31
N TRP A 56 7.13 -11.82 -2.66
CA TRP A 56 7.72 -12.76 -1.70
C TRP A 56 6.80 -12.94 -0.47
N MET A 57 6.31 -11.86 0.13
CA MET A 57 5.38 -11.95 1.26
C MET A 57 4.11 -12.73 0.94
N TYR A 58 3.52 -12.45 -0.23
CA TYR A 58 2.30 -13.11 -0.70
C TYR A 58 2.52 -14.62 -0.88
N ARG A 59 3.60 -15.02 -1.57
CA ARG A 59 3.93 -16.44 -1.80
C ARG A 59 4.19 -17.22 -0.52
N ASN A 60 4.70 -16.55 0.52
CA ASN A 60 5.02 -17.18 1.81
C ASN A 60 3.91 -17.01 2.86
N GLY A 61 2.72 -16.55 2.48
CA GLY A 61 1.59 -16.38 3.39
C GLY A 61 1.84 -15.40 4.53
N GLN A 62 2.72 -14.41 4.32
CA GLN A 62 3.12 -13.44 5.35
C GLN A 62 2.18 -12.23 5.45
N ILE A 63 1.18 -12.14 4.57
CA ILE A 63 0.22 -11.03 4.54
C ILE A 63 -1.07 -11.48 5.22
N VAL A 64 -1.26 -11.07 6.48
CA VAL A 64 -2.37 -11.55 7.31
C VAL A 64 -3.48 -10.51 7.46
N SER A 65 -3.13 -9.21 7.42
CA SER A 65 -4.10 -8.11 7.50
C SER A 65 -3.55 -6.85 6.86
N TRP A 66 -4.45 -5.89 6.56
CA TRP A 66 -4.07 -4.58 6.06
C TRP A 66 -3.09 -3.87 7.01
N ASN A 67 -3.37 -3.89 8.31
CA ASN A 67 -2.54 -3.21 9.30
C ASN A 67 -1.14 -3.83 9.42
N GLN A 68 -1.04 -5.17 9.37
CA GLN A 68 0.26 -5.84 9.35
C GLN A 68 1.03 -5.59 8.05
N PHE A 69 0.35 -5.49 6.91
CA PHE A 69 0.98 -5.12 5.65
C PHE A 69 1.61 -3.71 5.74
N LEU A 70 0.90 -2.73 6.27
CA LEU A 70 1.42 -1.36 6.44
C LEU A 70 2.64 -1.33 7.36
N LEU A 71 2.57 -2.00 8.52
CA LEU A 71 3.70 -2.10 9.46
C LEU A 71 4.92 -2.78 8.84
N ALA A 72 4.71 -3.88 8.09
CA ALA A 72 5.79 -4.59 7.42
C ALA A 72 6.43 -3.73 6.31
N LEU A 73 5.62 -2.96 5.59
CA LEU A 73 6.07 -2.05 4.54
C LEU A 73 6.89 -0.90 5.14
N GLU A 74 6.39 -0.28 6.21
CA GLU A 74 7.10 0.75 6.96
C GLU A 74 8.45 0.23 7.48
N LEU A 75 8.45 -0.92 8.18
CA LEU A 75 9.68 -1.52 8.70
C LEU A 75 10.69 -1.85 7.59
N ARG A 76 10.21 -2.27 6.42
CA ARG A 76 11.07 -2.68 5.30
C ARG A 76 11.72 -1.50 4.59
N PHE A 77 11.01 -0.39 4.44
CA PHE A 77 11.40 0.71 3.56
C PHE A 77 11.64 2.04 4.30
N ALA A 78 11.41 2.10 5.61
CA ALA A 78 11.78 3.27 6.41
C ALA A 78 13.29 3.52 6.29
N PRO A 79 13.72 4.79 6.12
CA PRO A 79 15.14 5.12 6.16
C PRO A 79 15.73 4.62 7.48
N THR A 80 16.81 3.84 7.41
CA THR A 80 17.67 3.65 8.56
C THR A 80 18.21 5.02 8.94
N ALA A 81 17.87 5.48 10.15
CA ALA A 81 18.39 6.73 10.71
C ALA A 81 19.93 6.68 10.82
#